data_AF-X0Z2B1-F1
#
_entry.id   AF-X0Z2B1-F1
#
_cell.length_a   1.000
_cell.length_b   1.000
_cell.length_c   1.000
_cell.angle_alpha   90.00
_cell.angle_beta   90.00
_cell.angle_gamma   90.00
#
_symmetry.space_group_name_H-M   'P 1'
#
loop_
_entity.id
_entity.type
_entity.pdbx_description
1 polymer ?
#
loop_
_entity_poly.entity_id
_entity_poly.type
_entity_poly.pdbx_seq_one_letter_code
_entity_poly.pdbx_strand_id
1 'polypeptide(L)'
;MILCKDCEFYQPGTEGTAHFLCDPFTNIKEPECLIKWQLLKLEVLAQSHQATLAMYERLAPLQEKMFRQMEREIDEADEADSWKHLDDEDEEEDEEDEEDGFHYLP
;
A
#
# COMPACT_ATOMS: atom_id res chain seq x y z
N MET A 1 -22.94 -9.96 -35.86
CA MET A 1 -22.31 -10.37 -34.58
C MET A 1 -21.86 -11.82 -34.65
N ILE A 2 -20.63 -12.00 -35.07
CA ILE A 2 -19.92 -13.29 -35.04
C ILE A 2 -19.63 -13.68 -33.59
N LEU A 3 -19.70 -14.98 -33.30
CA LEU A 3 -19.20 -15.49 -32.02
C LEU A 3 -17.68 -15.57 -32.08
N CYS A 4 -17.02 -15.31 -30.95
CA CYS A 4 -15.56 -15.32 -30.89
C CYS A 4 -14.96 -16.67 -31.32
N LYS A 5 -15.62 -17.78 -30.98
CA LYS A 5 -15.21 -19.14 -31.40
C LYS A 5 -15.21 -19.36 -32.92
N ASP A 6 -15.96 -18.55 -33.65
CA ASP A 6 -16.11 -18.64 -35.11
C ASP A 6 -15.21 -17.60 -35.82
N CYS A 7 -14.40 -16.85 -35.08
CA CYS A 7 -13.49 -15.83 -35.61
C CYS A 7 -12.11 -16.40 -35.93
N GLU A 8 -11.52 -16.02 -37.06
CA GLU A 8 -10.17 -16.44 -37.48
C GLU A 8 -9.05 -15.99 -36.53
N PHE A 9 -9.30 -14.96 -35.70
CA PHE A 9 -8.34 -14.46 -34.72
C PHE A 9 -8.47 -15.13 -33.35
N TYR A 10 -9.39 -16.08 -33.19
CA TYR A 10 -9.56 -16.82 -31.93
C TYR A 10 -8.74 -18.10 -31.95
N GLN A 11 -8.01 -18.33 -30.87
CA GLN A 11 -7.26 -19.55 -30.64
C GLN A 11 -7.63 -20.14 -29.27
N PRO A 12 -8.08 -21.41 -29.22
CA PRO A 12 -8.30 -22.09 -27.95
C PRO A 12 -6.95 -22.41 -27.30
N GLY A 13 -6.78 -22.03 -26.03
CA GLY A 13 -5.63 -22.38 -25.20
C GLY A 13 -5.82 -23.73 -24.49
N THR A 14 -4.73 -24.28 -23.96
CA THR A 14 -4.68 -25.64 -23.39
C THR A 14 -5.31 -25.78 -21.99
N GLU A 15 -5.70 -24.68 -21.34
CA GLU A 15 -6.26 -24.68 -19.97
C GLU A 15 -7.56 -23.85 -19.86
N GLY A 16 -8.38 -23.83 -20.91
CA GLY A 16 -9.60 -23.02 -20.95
C GLY A 16 -9.33 -21.51 -21.10
N THR A 17 -8.07 -21.12 -21.25
CA THR A 17 -7.67 -19.78 -21.65
C THR A 17 -7.99 -19.55 -23.13
N ALA A 18 -8.50 -18.37 -23.45
CA ALA A 18 -8.75 -17.94 -24.82
C ALA A 18 -7.65 -16.97 -25.27
N HIS A 19 -7.02 -17.25 -26.40
CA HIS A 19 -6.09 -16.31 -27.03
C HIS A 19 -6.77 -15.60 -28.19
N PHE A 20 -6.70 -14.29 -28.18
CA PHE A 20 -7.24 -13.42 -29.22
C PHE A 20 -6.08 -12.71 -29.91
N LEU A 21 -5.91 -12.95 -31.21
CA LEU A 21 -4.90 -12.30 -32.05
C LEU A 21 -5.42 -11.02 -32.73
N CYS A 22 -6.62 -10.57 -32.36
CA CYS A 22 -7.19 -9.34 -32.87
C CYS A 22 -6.61 -8.12 -32.12
N ASP A 23 -6.18 -7.15 -32.91
CA ASP A 23 -5.75 -5.81 -32.56
C ASP A 23 -6.87 -4.82 -32.91
N PRO A 24 -7.37 -4.02 -31.93
CA PRO A 24 -8.40 -3.01 -32.13
C PRO A 24 -8.13 -2.00 -33.25
N PHE A 25 -6.87 -1.76 -33.61
CA PHE A 25 -6.45 -0.75 -34.57
C PHE A 25 -6.11 -1.31 -35.96
N THR A 26 -5.86 -2.62 -36.06
CA THR A 26 -5.32 -3.21 -37.29
C THR A 26 -6.27 -4.20 -37.97
N ASN A 27 -6.85 -5.13 -37.21
CA ASN A 27 -7.53 -6.30 -37.79
C ASN A 27 -8.82 -6.66 -37.05
N ILE A 28 -9.51 -5.66 -36.47
CA ILE A 28 -10.80 -5.88 -35.83
C ILE A 28 -11.90 -6.17 -36.87
N LYS A 29 -12.72 -7.21 -36.63
CA LYS A 29 -13.71 -7.70 -37.60
C LYS A 29 -15.02 -6.92 -37.57
N GLU A 30 -15.54 -6.67 -36.38
CA GLU A 30 -16.81 -6.02 -36.15
C GLU A 30 -16.66 -4.99 -35.01
N PRO A 31 -17.41 -3.88 -35.01
CA PRO A 31 -17.31 -2.87 -33.94
C PRO A 31 -17.63 -3.43 -32.55
N GLU A 32 -18.50 -4.44 -32.45
CA GLU A 32 -18.84 -5.12 -31.20
C GLU A 32 -17.64 -5.89 -30.60
N CYS A 33 -16.62 -6.22 -31.40
CA CYS A 33 -15.39 -6.82 -30.89
C CYS A 33 -14.65 -5.87 -29.94
N LEU A 34 -14.80 -4.54 -30.07
CA LEU A 34 -14.18 -3.56 -29.17
C LEU A 34 -14.73 -3.71 -27.74
N ILE A 35 -16.04 -3.94 -27.62
CA ILE A 35 -16.70 -4.15 -26.32
C ILE A 35 -16.20 -5.45 -25.69
N LYS A 36 -16.10 -6.53 -26.48
CA LYS A 36 -15.55 -7.81 -25.98
C LYS A 36 -14.10 -7.65 -25.54
N TRP A 37 -13.31 -6.85 -26.27
CA TRP A 37 -11.93 -6.53 -25.92
C TRP A 37 -11.83 -5.76 -24.60
N GLN A 38 -12.71 -4.78 -24.39
CA GLN A 38 -12.82 -4.05 -23.12
C GLN A 38 -13.14 -5.00 -21.96
N LEU A 39 -14.09 -5.93 -22.14
CA LEU A 39 -14.44 -6.92 -21.13
C LEU A 39 -13.26 -7.83 -20.78
N LEU A 40 -12.53 -8.33 -21.78
CA LEU A 40 -11.33 -9.15 -21.55
C LEU A 40 -10.24 -8.39 -20.78
N LYS A 41 -10.02 -7.10 -21.08
CA LYS A 41 -9.06 -6.27 -20.34
C LYS A 41 -9.50 -5.99 -18.91
N LEU A 42 -10.79 -5.78 -18.69
CA LEU A 42 -11.35 -5.63 -17.34
C LEU A 42 -11.20 -6.90 -16.52
N GLU A 43 -11.38 -8.07 -17.11
CA GLU A 43 -11.14 -9.35 -16.44
C GLU A 43 -9.68 -9.49 -15.98
N VAL A 44 -8.72 -9.20 -16.87
CA VAL A 44 -7.29 -9.21 -16.53
C VAL A 44 -6.97 -8.24 -15.39
N LEU A 45 -7.55 -7.03 -15.41
CA LEU A 45 -7.38 -6.05 -14.34
C LEU A 45 -7.99 -6.53 -13.01
N ALA A 46 -9.16 -7.15 -13.06
CA ALA A 46 -9.82 -7.67 -11.87
C ALA A 46 -9.01 -8.82 -11.24
N GLN A 47 -8.49 -9.73 -12.06
CA GLN A 47 -7.64 -10.83 -11.62
C GLN A 47 -6.33 -10.33 -11.01
N SER A 48 -5.67 -9.34 -11.64
CA SER A 48 -4.44 -8.76 -11.09
C SER A 48 -4.70 -8.07 -9.75
N HIS A 49 -5.81 -7.35 -9.61
CA HIS A 49 -6.20 -6.73 -8.35
C HIS A 49 -6.46 -7.77 -7.25
N GLN A 50 -7.15 -8.86 -7.56
CA GLN A 50 -7.36 -9.97 -6.61
C GLN A 50 -6.04 -10.61 -6.17
N ALA A 51 -5.08 -10.80 -7.09
CA ALA A 51 -3.76 -11.32 -6.74
C ALA A 51 -3.01 -10.37 -5.79
N THR A 52 -3.11 -9.05 -6.01
CA THR A 52 -2.52 -8.04 -5.12
C THR A 52 -3.14 -8.07 -3.72
N LEU A 53 -4.47 -8.19 -3.63
CA LEU A 53 -5.15 -8.32 -2.33
C LEU A 53 -4.69 -9.58 -1.58
N ALA A 54 -4.61 -10.71 -2.26
CA ALA A 54 -4.11 -11.96 -1.66
C ALA A 54 -2.66 -11.84 -1.17
N MET A 55 -1.83 -11.04 -1.84
CA MET A 55 -0.47 -10.72 -1.38
C MET A 55 -0.49 -9.86 -0.12
N TYR A 56 -1.33 -8.82 -0.07
CA TYR A 56 -1.47 -7.98 1.13
C TYR A 56 -1.98 -8.76 2.34
N GLU A 57 -2.95 -9.66 2.16
CA GLU A 57 -3.43 -10.55 3.23
C GLU A 57 -2.31 -11.42 3.81
N ARG A 58 -1.39 -11.91 2.97
CA ARG A 58 -0.22 -12.70 3.42
C ARG A 58 0.82 -11.87 4.15
N LEU A 59 0.95 -10.60 3.80
CA LEU A 59 1.93 -9.68 4.41
C LEU A 59 1.43 -9.04 5.71
N ALA A 60 0.11 -8.93 5.89
CA ALA A 60 -0.52 -8.38 7.10
C ALA A 60 0.06 -8.91 8.42
N PRO A 61 0.21 -10.24 8.65
CA PRO A 61 0.75 -10.74 9.92
C PRO A 61 2.25 -10.41 10.11
N LEU A 62 2.99 -10.17 9.02
CA LEU A 62 4.39 -9.80 9.08
C LEU A 62 4.53 -8.30 9.43
N GLN A 63 3.65 -7.46 8.88
CA GLN A 63 3.53 -6.06 9.28
C GLN A 63 3.22 -5.95 10.78
N GLU A 64 2.26 -6.72 11.30
CA GLU A 64 1.92 -6.71 12.73
C GLU A 64 3.11 -7.11 13.62
N LYS A 65 3.90 -8.10 13.20
CA LYS A 65 5.12 -8.49 13.95
C LYS A 65 6.18 -7.40 13.95
N MET A 66 6.37 -6.71 12.83
CA MET A 66 7.32 -5.59 12.74
C MET A 66 6.90 -4.43 13.64
N PHE A 67 5.61 -4.07 13.66
CA PHE A 67 5.10 -3.03 14.56
C PHE A 67 5.33 -3.39 16.04
N ARG A 68 4.99 -4.62 16.45
CA ARG A 68 5.21 -5.07 17.83
C ARG A 68 6.68 -5.10 18.24
N GLN A 69 7.59 -5.42 17.30
CA GLN A 69 9.02 -5.42 17.58
C GLN A 69 9.55 -3.98 17.70
N MET A 70 9.10 -3.09 16.82
CA MET A 70 9.45 -1.68 16.87
C MET A 70 8.96 -1.01 18.16
N GLU A 71 7.74 -1.32 18.62
CA GLU A 71 7.23 -0.86 19.92
C GLU A 71 8.18 -1.26 21.06
N ARG A 72 8.64 -2.51 21.09
CA ARG A 72 9.59 -2.97 22.11
C ARG A 72 10.94 -2.26 22.05
N GLU A 73 11.46 -2.01 20.86
CA GLU A 73 12.73 -1.30 20.71
C GLU A 73 12.64 0.16 21.17
N ILE A 74 11.48 0.80 21.00
CA ILE A 74 11.20 2.14 21.54
C ILE A 74 11.12 2.08 23.06
N ASP A 75 10.36 1.13 23.61
CA ASP A 75 10.22 0.97 25.06
C ASP A 75 11.60 0.69 25.73
N GLU A 76 12.43 -0.17 25.14
CA GLU A 76 13.78 -0.47 25.62
C GLU A 76 14.72 0.76 25.54
N ALA A 77 14.57 1.60 24.51
CA ALA A 77 15.34 2.82 24.38
C ALA A 77 14.92 3.88 25.42
N ASP A 78 13.61 4.03 25.64
CA ASP A 78 13.08 4.95 26.65
C ASP A 78 13.48 4.52 28.08
N GLU A 79 13.43 3.21 28.38
CA GLU A 79 13.91 2.67 29.65
C GLU A 79 15.42 2.89 29.84
N ALA A 80 16.23 2.74 28.79
CA ALA A 80 17.68 2.99 28.87
C ALA A 80 18.00 4.48 29.10
N ASP A 81 17.19 5.38 28.54
CA ASP A 81 17.33 6.82 28.72
C ASP A 81 16.76 7.30 30.07
N SER A 82 15.90 6.52 30.74
CA SER A 82 15.32 6.86 32.05
C SER A 82 16.36 7.10 33.16
N TRP A 83 17.54 6.46 33.08
CA TRP A 83 18.66 6.72 34.00
C TRP A 83 19.14 8.18 33.96
N LYS A 84 19.00 8.87 32.82
CA LYS A 84 19.44 10.26 32.66
C LYS A 84 18.51 11.27 33.33
N HIS A 85 17.31 10.86 33.70
CA HIS A 85 16.29 11.72 34.30
C HIS A 85 16.14 11.52 35.82
N LEU A 86 16.80 10.51 36.39
CA LEU A 86 16.75 10.22 37.83
C LEU A 86 17.70 11.08 38.67
N ASP A 87 18.67 11.78 38.07
CA ASP A 87 19.58 12.70 38.78
C ASP A 87 19.03 14.15 38.85
N ASP A 88 17.92 14.48 38.18
CA ASP A 88 17.34 15.84 38.12
C ASP A 88 16.08 16.01 39.02
N GLU A 89 15.61 14.97 39.73
CA GLU A 89 14.43 15.05 40.62
C GLU A 89 14.77 15.31 42.11
N ASP A 90 16.04 15.49 42.47
CA ASP A 90 16.50 15.82 43.84
C ASP A 90 16.93 17.30 44.03
N GLU A 91 16.62 18.20 43.08
CA GLU A 91 16.84 19.65 43.20
C GLU A 91 15.54 20.47 43.04
N GLU A 92 14.54 20.24 43.90
CA GLU A 92 13.55 21.27 44.23
C GLU A 92 13.86 21.85 45.62
N GLU A 93 14.37 23.09 45.65
CA GLU A 93 14.09 24.18 46.62
C GLU A 93 15.31 25.10 46.74
N ASP A 94 15.29 26.24 46.02
CA ASP A 94 15.62 27.59 46.52
C ASP A 94 16.05 28.53 45.37
N GLU A 95 15.07 29.13 44.68
CA GLU A 95 15.27 30.43 44.01
C GLU A 95 14.10 31.36 44.37
N GLU A 96 14.10 31.84 45.62
CA GLU A 96 13.44 33.09 45.99
C GLU A 96 14.32 34.29 45.57
N ASP A 97 13.69 35.21 44.82
CA ASP A 97 13.97 36.63 44.67
C ASP A 97 15.30 37.11 44.04
N GLU A 98 15.21 37.72 42.85
CA GLU A 98 15.56 39.14 42.66
C GLU A 98 15.07 39.72 41.30
N GLU A 99 13.97 40.47 41.41
CA GLU A 99 13.63 41.73 40.74
C GLU A 99 14.29 42.15 39.40
N ASP A 100 13.40 42.28 38.41
CA ASP A 100 13.05 43.52 37.71
C ASP A 100 13.93 44.02 36.55
N GLY A 101 13.30 44.14 35.36
CA GLY A 101 13.96 44.65 34.16
C GLY A 101 13.18 44.53 32.86
N PHE A 102 11.85 44.74 32.89
CA PHE A 102 10.99 44.69 31.71
C PHE A 102 11.27 45.88 30.77
N HIS A 103 12.22 45.77 29.83
CA HIS A 103 12.35 46.72 28.73
C HIS A 103 11.54 46.25 27.52
N TYR A 104 10.26 46.63 27.49
CA TYR A 104 9.51 46.65 26.24
C TYR A 104 10.01 47.80 25.35
N LEU A 105 9.79 47.64 24.04
CA LEU A 105 9.46 48.66 23.01
C LEU A 105 10.37 48.54 21.78
N PRO A 106 9.93 49.01 20.59
CA PRO A 106 8.58 49.06 20.01
C PRO A 106 8.48 48.31 18.66
#